data_AF-A0A533WUX4-F1
#
_entry.id   AF-A0A533WUX4-F1
#
_cell.length_a   1.000
_cell.length_b   1.000
_cell.length_c   1.000
_cell.angle_alpha   90.00
_cell.angle_beta   90.00
_cell.angle_gamma   90.00
#
_symmetry.space_group_name_H-M   'P 1'
#
loop_
_entity.id
_entity.type
_entity.pdbx_description
1 polymer ?
#
loop_
_entity_poly.entity_id
_entity_poly.type
_entity_poly.pdbx_seq_one_letter_code
_entity_poly.pdbx_strand_id
1 'polypeptide(L)' 'MELHEMHNRFDLLLKIRVRSLEEIRDIVVNKIRRLPQITEAEMMTVLKTIKEEQSVSLERDISDATAAAT' A
#
# COMPACT_ATOMS: atom_id res chain seq x y z
N MET A 1 5.95 2.68 5.69
CA MET A 1 6.02 1.91 4.43
C MET A 1 4.97 0.83 4.56
N GLU A 2 4.12 0.67 3.56
CA GLU A 2 3.05 -0.33 3.56
C GLU A 2 3.34 -1.30 2.39
N LEU A 3 3.28 -2.61 2.65
CA LEU A 3 3.49 -3.67 1.68
C LEU A 3 2.28 -4.59 1.72
N HIS A 4 1.68 -4.81 0.56
CA HIS A 4 0.51 -5.66 0.42
C HIS A 4 0.77 -6.68 -0.69
N GLU A 5 0.40 -7.93 -0.42
CA GLU A 5 0.23 -8.92 -1.48
C GLU A 5 -1.04 -8.60 -2.27
N MET A 6 -0.97 -8.72 -3.58
CA MET A 6 -2.08 -8.54 -4.49
C MET A 6 -2.29 -9.82 -5.29
N HIS A 7 -3.53 -10.09 -5.63
CA HIS A 7 -3.89 -11.17 -6.55
C HIS A 7 -4.33 -10.53 -7.86
N ASN A 8 -3.63 -10.83 -8.97
CA ASN A 8 -3.91 -10.54 -10.38
C ASN A 8 -2.67 -10.00 -11.12
N ARG A 9 -2.73 -8.80 -11.73
CA ARG A 9 -1.66 -8.27 -12.61
C ARG A 9 -0.32 -8.07 -11.92
N PHE A 10 -0.32 -7.72 -10.63
CA PHE A 10 0.89 -7.54 -9.83
C PHE A 10 0.76 -8.40 -8.57
N ASP A 11 1.88 -8.94 -8.11
CA ASP A 11 1.94 -9.76 -6.90
C ASP A 11 2.09 -8.91 -5.63
N LEU A 12 2.71 -7.73 -5.74
CA LEU A 12 3.04 -6.86 -4.62
C LEU A 12 2.66 -5.41 -4.93
N LEU A 13 2.04 -4.76 -3.94
CA LEU A 13 1.84 -3.32 -3.90
C LEU A 13 2.66 -2.72 -2.76
N LEU A 14 3.57 -1.83 -3.12
CA LEU A 14 4.42 -1.13 -2.18
C LEU A 14 4.08 0.36 -2.16
N LYS A 15 3.74 0.89 -0.99
CA LYS A 15 3.54 2.33 -0.77
C LYS A 15 4.71 2.91 0.01
N ILE A 16 5.51 3.70 -0.68
CA ILE A 16 6.66 4.43 -0.13
C ILE A 16 6.38 5.93 -0.05
N ARG A 17 6.96 6.57 0.97
CA ARG A 17 7.02 8.03 1.12
C ARG A 17 8.48 8.43 1.03
N VAL A 18 8.75 9.45 0.24
CA VAL A 18 10.08 9.92 -0.13
C VAL A 18 10.06 11.44 -0.22
N ARG A 19 11.23 12.07 -0.16
CA ARG A 19 11.34 13.54 -0.21
C ARG A 19 11.63 14.07 -1.61
N SER A 20 12.15 13.25 -2.52
CA SER A 20 12.46 13.67 -3.89
C SER A 20 12.32 12.55 -4.92
N LEU A 21 12.31 12.92 -6.20
CA LEU A 21 12.28 11.99 -7.32
C LEU A 21 13.59 11.20 -7.45
N GLU A 22 14.72 11.78 -7.07
CA GLU A 22 16.01 11.11 -7.06
C GLU A 22 16.01 9.94 -6.07
N GLU A 23 15.39 10.13 -4.90
CA GLU A 23 15.25 9.10 -3.88
C GLU A 23 14.33 7.97 -4.38
N ILE A 24 13.24 8.30 -5.07
CA ILE A 24 12.37 7.30 -5.73
C ILE A 24 13.17 6.48 -6.73
N ARG A 25 13.91 7.13 -7.62
CA ARG A 25 14.72 6.47 -8.64
C ARG A 25 15.75 5.53 -8.00
N ASP A 26 16.43 5.97 -6.95
CA ASP A 26 17.37 5.12 -6.22
C ASP A 26 16.67 3.89 -5.63
N ILE A 27 15.52 4.07 -4.99
CA ILE A 27 14.76 2.95 -4.43
C ILE A 27 14.32 1.97 -5.53
N VAL A 28 13.72 2.45 -6.62
CA VAL A 28 13.19 1.59 -7.69
C VAL A 28 14.31 0.89 -8.45
N VAL A 29 15.32 1.63 -8.91
CA VAL A 29 16.37 1.10 -9.79
C VAL A 29 17.46 0.37 -9.00
N ASN A 30 17.89 0.95 -7.87
CA ASN A 30 19.05 0.44 -7.15
C ASN A 30 18.71 -0.56 -6.05
N LYS A 31 17.45 -0.62 -5.61
CA LYS A 31 17.02 -1.56 -4.57
C LYS A 31 16.02 -2.58 -5.12
N ILE A 32 14.85 -2.12 -5.58
CA ILE A 32 13.74 -3.02 -5.97
C ILE A 32 14.09 -3.86 -7.20
N ARG A 33 14.50 -3.24 -8.31
CA ARG A 33 14.81 -3.96 -9.56
C ARG A 33 16.04 -4.87 -9.50
N ARG A 34 16.85 -4.77 -8.44
CA ARG A 34 18.01 -5.66 -8.24
C ARG A 34 17.64 -6.93 -7.48
N LEU A 35 16.43 -7.00 -6.91
CA LEU A 35 15.97 -8.20 -6.25
C LEU A 35 15.71 -9.29 -7.31
N PRO A 36 16.34 -10.47 -7.19
CA PRO A 36 16.32 -11.48 -8.24
C PRO A 36 14.93 -12.08 -8.51
N GLN A 37 14.00 -11.96 -7.56
CA GLN A 37 12.62 -12.44 -7.69
C GLN A 37 11.66 -11.39 -8.27
N ILE A 38 12.11 -10.15 -8.46
CA ILE A 38 11.30 -9.09 -9.04
C ILE A 38 11.49 -9.08 -10.55
N THR A 39 10.52 -9.62 -11.27
CA THR A 39 10.55 -9.71 -12.74
C THR A 39 10.23 -8.36 -13.39
N GLU A 40 9.29 -7.62 -12.81
CA GLU A 40 8.81 -6.34 -13.32
C GLU A 40 8.45 -5.40 -12.16
N ALA A 41 8.61 -4.10 -12.39
CA ALA A 41 8.23 -3.07 -11.43
C ALA A 41 7.62 -1.88 -12.17
N GLU A 42 6.36 -1.58 -11.86
CA GLU A 42 5.68 -0.37 -12.31
C GLU A 42 5.52 0.60 -11.13
N MET A 43 5.51 1.89 -11.43
CA MET A 43 5.44 2.95 -10.43
C MET A 43 4.34 3.95 -10.77
N MET A 44 3.58 4.36 -9.76
CA MET A 44 2.61 5.45 -9.86
C MET A 44 2.87 6.47 -8.76
N THR A 45 2.97 7.74 -9.12
CA THR A 45 3.12 8.85 -8.16
C THR A 45 1.75 9.35 -7.70
N VAL A 46 1.61 9.61 -6.39
CA VAL A 46 0.41 10.24 -5.85
C VAL A 46 0.52 11.75 -6.06
N LEU A 47 -0.38 12.31 -6.87
CA LEU A 47 -0.40 13.75 -7.16
C LEU A 47 -1.14 14.55 -6.08
N LYS A 48 -2.23 13.98 -5.55
CA LYS A 48 -3.03 14.58 -4.49
C LYS A 48 -3.65 13.49 -3.63
N THR A 49 -3.42 13.56 -2.32
CA THR A 49 -4.10 12.71 -1.34
C THR A 49 -5.43 13.36 -0.97
N ILE A 50 -6.54 12.66 -1.21
CA ILE A 50 -7.88 13.13 -0.83
C ILE A 50 -8.29 12.55 0.53
N LYS A 51 -7.98 11.28 0.77
CA LYS A 51 -8.30 10.57 2.00
C LYS A 51 -7.16 9.60 2.34
N GLU A 52 -6.71 9.63 3.59
CA GLU A 52 -5.73 8.70 4.14
C GLU A 52 -6.01 8.52 5.63
N GLU A 53 -6.50 7.34 6.00
CA GLU A 53 -6.87 6.97 7.36
C GLU A 53 -6.29 5.59 7.69
N GLN A 54 -5.78 5.43 8.91
CA GLN A 54 -5.29 4.13 9.41
C GLN A 54 -6.31 3.44 10.33
N SER A 55 -7.36 4.14 10.73
CA SER A 55 -8.42 3.61 11.57
C SER A 55 -9.47 2.89 10.72
N VAL A 56 -9.89 1.71 11.16
CA VAL A 56 -11.05 1.01 10.62
C VAL A 56 -12.27 1.39 11.46
N SER A 57 -13.40 1.68 10.81
CA SER A 57 -14.65 1.92 11.53
C SER A 57 -15.17 0.60 12.14
N LEU A 58 -15.52 0.64 13.42
CA LEU A 58 -16.08 -0.49 14.17
C LEU A 58 -17.60 -0.38 14.35
N GLU A 59 -18.24 0.64 13.78
CA GLU A 59 -19.67 0.93 14.02
C GLU A 59 -20.57 -0.26 13.69
N ARG A 60 -20.25 -0.97 12.60
CA ARG A 60 -20.99 -2.17 12.18
C ARG A 60 -20.75 -3.33 13.14
N ASP A 61 -19.51 -3.60 13.52
CA ASP A 61 -19.18 -4.71 14.43
C ASP A 61 -19.82 -4.51 15.81
N ILE A 62 -19.88 -3.26 16.28
CA ILE A 62 -20.56 -2.89 17.53
C ILE A 62 -22.07 -3.12 17.41
N SER A 63 -22.69 -2.72 16.29
CA SER A 63 -24.11 -2.93 16.03
C SER A 63 -24.49 -4.42 15.93
N ASP A 64 -23.67 -5.23 15.28
CA ASP A 64 -23.89 -6.67 15.15
C ASP A 64 -23.76 -7.36 16.53
N ALA A 65 -22.80 -6.91 17.36
CA ALA A 65 -22.62 -7.43 18.72
C ALA A 65 -23.79 -7.08 19.67
N THR A 66 -24.36 -5.88 19.60
CA THR A 66 -25.55 -5.51 20.40
C THR A 66 -26.80 -6.25 19.96
N ALA A 67 -26.98 -6.48 18.66
CA ALA A 67 -28.11 -7.26 18.13
C ALA A 67 -28.07 -8.73 18.56
N ALA A 68 -26.88 -9.34 18.68
CA ALA A 68 -26.72 -10.71 19.14
C ALA A 68 -26.90 -10.91 20.66
N ALA A 69 -26.82 -9.83 21.44
CA ALA A 69 -26.95 -9.86 22.91
C ALA A 69 -28.39 -9.65 23.41
N THR A 70 -29.35 -9.47 22.50
CA THR A 70 -30.79 -9.24 22.79
C THR A 70 -31.61 -10.44 22.34
#